data_AF-A0A7W3U1F8-F1
#
_entry.id   AF-A0A7W3U1F8-F1
#
_cell.length_a   1.000
_cell.length_b   1.000
_cell.length_c   1.000
_cell.angle_alpha   90.00
_cell.angle_beta   90.00
_cell.angle_gamma   90.00
#
_symmetry.space_group_name_H-M   'P 1'
#
loop_
_entity.id
_entity.type
_entity.pdbx_description
1 polymer ?
#
loop_
_entity_poly.entity_id
_entity_poly.type
_entity_poly.pdbx_seq_one_letter_code
_entity_poly.pdbx_strand_id
1 'polypeptide(L)'
;MRHLLLLSLACVLAPARAERPPPPGPASPGASAAIEQVLAHPLFRERYMCAEHGVGELPYPGDDLGQDCVIAAFDEASPGGFLKLYRTDGASNEDWYGWNRPVHSPCDCEVVQLHVNPTTNVPGEPLPGRASGIVLKAADGTMFAVAHLQDFVVEAGAQVKAGERIGFVGNNGYARAPHVHIGAWRGEQALQVRWDLRAMTVE
;
A
#
# COMPACT_ATOMS: atom_id res chain seq x y z
N MET A 1 -66.69 20.32 -4.70
CA MET A 1 -65.91 19.34 -5.47
C MET A 1 -64.70 20.04 -6.06
N ARG A 2 -63.51 19.82 -5.50
CA ARG A 2 -62.24 20.34 -6.04
C ARG A 2 -61.17 19.29 -5.70
N HIS A 3 -60.72 18.60 -6.73
CA HIS A 3 -59.70 17.55 -6.67
C HIS A 3 -58.33 18.18 -6.45
N LEU A 4 -57.59 17.73 -5.42
CA LEU A 4 -56.15 17.94 -5.31
C LEU A 4 -55.49 16.58 -5.58
N LEU A 5 -54.85 16.43 -6.75
CA LEU A 5 -53.92 15.34 -7.02
C LEU A 5 -52.58 15.67 -6.35
N LEU A 6 -52.12 14.82 -5.42
CA LEU A 6 -50.73 14.79 -4.98
C LEU A 6 -49.92 13.99 -6.01
N LEU A 7 -49.02 14.66 -6.74
CA LEU A 7 -47.98 13.99 -7.51
C LEU A 7 -46.81 13.66 -6.57
N SER A 8 -46.66 12.38 -6.24
CA SER A 8 -45.46 11.84 -5.59
C SER A 8 -44.38 11.60 -6.65
N LEU A 9 -43.34 12.44 -6.64
CA LEU A 9 -42.16 12.30 -7.49
C LEU A 9 -41.24 11.22 -6.89
N ALA A 10 -41.27 10.01 -7.46
CA ALA A 10 -40.33 8.95 -7.10
C ALA A 10 -38.99 9.18 -7.80
N CYS A 11 -37.98 9.63 -7.06
CA CYS A 11 -36.59 9.65 -7.51
C CYS A 11 -36.09 8.21 -7.62
N VAL A 12 -35.94 7.71 -8.84
CA VAL A 12 -35.27 6.43 -9.12
C VAL A 12 -33.76 6.68 -9.09
N LEU A 13 -33.12 6.36 -7.97
CA LEU A 13 -31.65 6.26 -7.90
C LEU A 13 -31.21 5.05 -8.72
N ALA A 14 -30.60 5.30 -9.88
CA ALA A 14 -29.91 4.26 -10.62
C ALA A 14 -28.68 3.80 -9.80
N PRO A 15 -28.43 2.50 -9.68
CA PRO A 15 -27.25 2.01 -8.98
C PRO A 15 -25.99 2.47 -9.75
N ALA A 16 -25.04 3.07 -9.03
CA ALA A 16 -23.71 3.31 -9.55
C ALA A 16 -23.14 1.97 -10.03
N ARG A 17 -22.85 1.87 -11.33
CA ARG A 17 -22.12 0.72 -11.85
C ARG A 17 -20.73 0.76 -11.23
N ALA A 18 -20.45 -0.16 -10.32
CA ALA A 18 -19.08 -0.46 -9.93
C ALA A 18 -18.29 -0.75 -11.22
N GLU A 19 -17.31 0.10 -11.52
CA GLU A 19 -16.39 -0.16 -12.61
C GLU A 19 -15.70 -1.50 -12.31
N ARG A 20 -15.77 -2.43 -13.27
CA ARG A 20 -15.07 -3.69 -13.12
C ARG A 20 -13.57 -3.40 -13.13
N PRO A 21 -12.78 -4.04 -12.25
CA PRO A 21 -11.33 -3.93 -12.33
C PRO A 21 -10.86 -4.34 -13.73
N PRO A 22 -9.79 -3.70 -14.24
CA PRO A 22 -9.21 -4.06 -15.52
C PRO A 22 -8.85 -5.56 -15.55
N PRO A 23 -8.87 -6.20 -16.73
CA PRO A 23 -8.49 -7.60 -16.85
C PRO A 23 -7.05 -7.79 -16.35
N PRO A 24 -6.74 -8.94 -15.72
CA PRO A 24 -5.37 -9.26 -15.32
C PRO A 24 -4.45 -9.17 -16.54
N GLY A 25 -3.23 -8.68 -16.32
CA GLY A 25 -2.20 -8.63 -17.35
C GLY A 25 -1.83 -10.04 -17.85
N PRO A 26 -1.07 -10.14 -18.96
CA PRO A 26 -0.54 -11.43 -19.39
C PRO A 26 0.22 -12.09 -18.22
N ALA A 27 0.00 -13.39 -18.03
CA ALA A 27 0.72 -14.15 -17.03
C ALA A 27 2.24 -13.99 -17.25
N SER A 28 2.95 -13.66 -16.17
CA SER A 28 4.42 -13.61 -16.15
C SER A 28 5.00 -14.86 -16.82
N PRO A 29 5.91 -14.72 -17.81
CA PRO A 29 6.31 -15.83 -18.67
C PRO A 29 6.91 -16.98 -17.87
N GLY A 30 6.55 -18.21 -18.29
CA GLY A 30 6.90 -19.46 -17.62
C GLY A 30 8.39 -19.68 -17.39
N ALA A 31 8.68 -20.40 -16.31
CA ALA A 31 9.94 -21.01 -15.89
C ALA A 31 11.08 -21.01 -16.93
N SER A 32 12.07 -20.12 -16.78
CA SER A 32 13.47 -20.31 -17.20
C SER A 32 14.42 -19.14 -16.85
N ALA A 33 13.93 -17.91 -16.63
CA ALA A 33 14.77 -16.78 -16.24
C ALA A 33 14.75 -16.57 -14.71
N ALA A 34 15.89 -16.17 -14.14
CA ALA A 34 15.94 -15.71 -12.74
C ALA A 34 14.98 -14.53 -12.57
N ILE A 35 14.29 -14.46 -11.42
CA ILE A 35 13.41 -13.33 -11.10
C ILE A 35 14.26 -12.07 -11.05
N GLU A 36 13.91 -11.09 -11.89
CA GLU A 36 14.58 -9.80 -11.87
C GLU A 36 14.26 -9.06 -10.58
N GLN A 37 15.26 -8.39 -10.01
CA GLN A 37 15.17 -7.74 -8.71
C GLN A 37 15.46 -6.25 -8.83
N VAL A 38 14.87 -5.47 -7.94
CA VAL A 38 15.22 -4.05 -7.74
C VAL A 38 15.66 -3.83 -6.31
N LEU A 39 16.74 -3.05 -6.13
CA LEU A 39 17.16 -2.60 -4.82
C LEU A 39 16.45 -1.28 -4.46
N ALA A 40 15.71 -1.28 -3.37
CA ALA A 40 14.94 -0.15 -2.85
C ALA A 40 15.47 0.32 -1.50
N HIS A 41 15.39 1.62 -1.24
CA HIS A 41 15.54 2.17 0.09
C HIS A 41 14.42 1.62 1.01
N PRO A 42 14.71 1.31 2.29
CA PRO A 42 13.71 0.87 3.26
C PRO A 42 12.54 1.86 3.41
N LEU A 43 11.32 1.33 3.53
CA LEU A 43 10.12 2.16 3.73
C LEU A 43 10.08 2.82 5.11
N PHE A 44 10.67 2.17 6.11
CA PHE A 44 10.60 2.54 7.52
C PHE A 44 12.00 2.69 8.11
N ARG A 45 12.10 3.45 9.20
CA ARG A 45 13.32 3.51 10.03
C ARG A 45 13.27 2.48 11.17
N GLU A 46 12.08 2.04 11.50
CA GLU A 46 11.81 1.03 12.51
C GLU A 46 12.11 -0.36 11.96
N ARG A 47 12.18 -1.36 12.84
CA ARG A 47 12.18 -2.77 12.42
C ARG A 47 10.84 -3.09 11.79
N TYR A 48 10.85 -3.89 10.72
CA TYR A 48 9.64 -4.33 10.07
C TYR A 48 9.82 -5.73 9.49
N MET A 49 8.69 -6.38 9.24
CA MET A 49 8.61 -7.67 8.56
C MET A 49 7.71 -7.51 7.34
N CYS A 50 8.03 -8.19 6.25
CA CYS A 50 7.19 -8.19 5.05
C CYS A 50 6.68 -9.59 4.75
N ALA A 51 5.42 -9.68 4.37
CA ALA A 51 4.85 -10.83 3.68
C ALA A 51 4.98 -10.60 2.17
N GLU A 52 5.31 -11.64 1.43
CA GLU A 52 5.59 -11.58 -0.02
C GLU A 52 4.38 -12.07 -0.80
N HIS A 53 4.06 -11.43 -1.93
CA HIS A 53 3.14 -11.96 -2.93
C HIS A 53 3.89 -12.96 -3.82
N GLY A 54 3.32 -14.15 -4.00
CA GLY A 54 3.84 -15.15 -4.92
C GLY A 54 3.62 -14.76 -6.38
N VAL A 55 4.44 -15.31 -7.29
CA VAL A 55 4.25 -15.12 -8.73
C VAL A 55 2.83 -15.51 -9.14
N GLY A 56 2.11 -14.58 -9.74
CA GLY A 56 0.76 -14.78 -10.25
C GLY A 56 -0.34 -14.82 -9.19
N GLU A 57 -0.03 -14.59 -7.91
CA GLU A 57 -1.02 -14.46 -6.84
C GLU A 57 -1.93 -13.25 -7.10
N LEU A 58 -1.31 -12.11 -7.40
CA LEU A 58 -1.97 -10.88 -7.80
C LEU A 58 -1.27 -10.35 -9.07
N PRO A 59 -1.65 -10.83 -10.28
CA PRO A 59 -0.92 -10.61 -11.53
C PRO A 59 -1.17 -9.21 -12.11
N TYR A 60 -1.01 -8.17 -11.30
CA TYR A 60 -1.14 -6.78 -11.68
C TYR A 60 0.21 -6.08 -11.50
N PRO A 61 0.60 -5.16 -12.41
CA PRO A 61 1.79 -4.34 -12.22
C PRO A 61 1.75 -3.60 -10.89
N GLY A 62 2.77 -3.82 -10.06
CA GLY A 62 2.85 -3.23 -8.73
C GLY A 62 2.24 -4.08 -7.61
N ASP A 63 1.60 -5.22 -7.90
CA ASP A 63 1.15 -6.21 -6.90
C ASP A 63 1.87 -7.57 -7.07
N ASP A 64 2.11 -8.01 -8.30
CA ASP A 64 2.84 -9.26 -8.56
C ASP A 64 4.28 -9.11 -8.05
N LEU A 65 4.77 -10.12 -7.31
CA LEU A 65 6.04 -10.04 -6.57
C LEU A 65 6.15 -8.88 -5.57
N GLY A 66 5.01 -8.27 -5.21
CA GLY A 66 4.91 -7.22 -4.21
C GLY A 66 5.04 -7.74 -2.77
N GLN A 67 5.01 -6.83 -1.82
CA GLN A 67 5.24 -7.11 -0.41
C GLN A 67 4.37 -6.23 0.49
N ASP A 68 3.77 -6.85 1.50
CA ASP A 68 3.04 -6.17 2.56
C ASP A 68 3.91 -6.08 3.82
N CYS A 69 4.38 -4.88 4.12
CA CYS A 69 5.35 -4.63 5.19
C CYS A 69 4.70 -4.00 6.43
N VAL A 70 4.98 -4.59 7.59
CA VAL A 70 4.43 -4.21 8.89
C VAL A 70 5.57 -3.87 9.84
N ILE A 71 5.54 -2.66 10.43
CA ILE A 71 6.47 -2.28 11.49
C ILE A 71 6.24 -3.18 12.71
N ALA A 72 7.34 -3.61 13.31
CA ALA A 72 7.38 -4.47 14.47
C ALA A 72 8.31 -3.90 15.53
N ALA A 73 8.00 -4.15 16.81
CA ALA A 73 8.83 -3.70 17.93
C ALA A 73 8.98 -4.79 18.98
N PHE A 74 10.09 -4.76 19.71
CA PHE A 74 10.25 -5.58 20.90
C PHE A 74 9.40 -4.99 22.02
N ASP A 75 8.47 -5.77 22.54
CA ASP A 75 7.65 -5.34 23.65
C ASP A 75 8.40 -5.55 24.96
N GLU A 76 9.11 -4.51 25.42
CA GLU A 76 9.88 -4.52 26.66
C GLU A 76 9.00 -4.67 27.91
N ALA A 77 7.69 -4.39 27.80
CA ALA A 77 6.75 -4.58 28.90
C ALA A 77 6.25 -6.04 29.01
N SER A 78 6.44 -6.85 27.97
CA SER A 78 6.01 -8.26 27.97
C SER A 78 7.13 -9.22 28.41
N PRO A 79 6.80 -10.22 29.24
CA PRO A 79 7.72 -11.31 29.56
C PRO A 79 8.24 -11.97 28.28
N GLY A 80 9.57 -12.03 28.14
CA GLY A 80 10.25 -12.67 27.01
C GLY A 80 10.70 -11.73 25.89
N GLY A 81 10.23 -10.47 25.85
CA GLY A 81 10.73 -9.47 24.91
C GLY A 81 10.57 -9.86 23.44
N PHE A 82 9.49 -10.55 23.09
CA PHE A 82 9.23 -10.98 21.71
C PHE A 82 8.98 -9.78 20.78
N LEU A 83 9.34 -9.95 19.51
CA LEU A 83 8.97 -9.01 18.47
C LEU A 83 7.46 -9.12 18.21
N LYS A 84 6.76 -8.00 18.25
CA LYS A 84 5.30 -7.92 18.07
C LYS A 84 4.93 -6.86 17.02
N LEU A 85 3.77 -7.04 16.40
CA LEU A 85 3.19 -6.11 15.42
C LEU A 85 2.24 -5.08 16.07
N TYR A 86 1.68 -5.42 17.23
CA TYR A 86 0.76 -4.61 18.03
C TYR A 86 1.00 -4.84 19.53
N ARG A 87 0.46 -3.96 20.38
CA ARG A 87 0.75 -3.96 21.82
C ARG A 87 -0.19 -4.88 22.60
N THR A 88 -1.48 -4.89 22.29
CA THR A 88 -2.51 -5.66 23.00
C THR A 88 -3.10 -6.77 22.14
N ASP A 89 -4.18 -6.51 21.42
CA ASP A 89 -5.01 -7.50 20.71
C ASP A 89 -5.15 -7.18 19.21
N GLY A 90 -4.59 -6.06 18.76
CA GLY A 90 -4.61 -5.61 17.38
C GLY A 90 -5.98 -5.11 16.90
N ALA A 91 -6.97 -4.98 17.78
CA ALA A 91 -8.34 -4.65 17.39
C ALA A 91 -8.58 -3.16 17.07
N SER A 92 -7.65 -2.28 17.45
CA SER A 92 -7.66 -0.86 17.08
C SER A 92 -6.40 -0.52 16.29
N ASN A 93 -6.49 0.44 15.37
CA ASN A 93 -5.34 0.84 14.57
C ASN A 93 -4.19 1.34 15.46
N GLU A 94 -4.51 2.15 16.47
CA GLU A 94 -3.57 2.72 17.44
C GLU A 94 -2.76 1.65 18.20
N ASP A 95 -3.30 0.43 18.31
CA ASP A 95 -2.60 -0.68 18.95
C ASP A 95 -1.41 -1.19 18.14
N TRP A 96 -1.39 -0.99 16.82
CA TRP A 96 -0.31 -1.41 15.94
C TRP A 96 0.92 -0.49 16.08
N TYR A 97 2.12 -1.08 16.11
CA TYR A 97 3.36 -0.28 16.19
C TYR A 97 3.57 0.57 14.94
N GLY A 98 3.05 0.12 13.79
CA GLY A 98 3.14 0.83 12.53
C GLY A 98 2.13 1.95 12.35
N TRP A 99 1.08 2.05 13.16
CA TRP A 99 0.02 3.03 12.92
C TRP A 99 0.55 4.46 12.91
N ASN A 100 0.22 5.19 11.85
CA ASN A 100 0.64 6.57 11.64
C ASN A 100 2.16 6.80 11.71
N ARG A 101 2.96 5.77 11.44
CA ARG A 101 4.43 5.92 11.34
C ARG A 101 4.82 6.47 9.96
N PRO A 102 5.93 7.23 9.86
CA PRO A 102 6.40 7.77 8.59
C PRO A 102 6.75 6.67 7.58
N VAL A 103 6.40 6.90 6.31
CA VAL A 103 6.78 6.08 5.15
C VAL A 103 7.70 6.88 4.25
N HIS A 104 8.77 6.25 3.77
CA HIS A 104 9.83 6.89 3.01
C HIS A 104 9.89 6.36 1.57
N SER A 105 10.36 7.21 0.66
CA SER A 105 10.53 6.87 -0.75
C SER A 105 11.56 5.76 -0.92
N PRO A 106 11.26 4.70 -1.71
CA PRO A 106 12.19 3.62 -2.01
C PRO A 106 13.33 4.04 -2.96
N CYS A 107 13.27 5.24 -3.54
CA CYS A 107 14.16 5.65 -4.63
C CYS A 107 14.27 7.17 -4.76
N ASP A 108 15.30 7.61 -5.47
CA ASP A 108 15.33 8.92 -6.12
C ASP A 108 14.36 8.86 -7.30
N CYS A 109 13.22 9.53 -7.18
CA CYS A 109 12.06 9.27 -8.02
C CYS A 109 11.20 10.52 -8.28
N GLU A 110 10.50 10.48 -9.41
CA GLU A 110 9.35 11.35 -9.67
C GLU A 110 8.08 10.74 -9.07
N VAL A 111 7.25 11.56 -8.45
CA VAL A 111 5.91 11.19 -8.01
C VAL A 111 4.94 11.27 -9.19
N VAL A 112 4.62 10.13 -9.81
CA VAL A 112 3.82 10.08 -11.04
C VAL A 112 2.32 10.21 -10.76
N GLN A 113 1.84 9.57 -9.70
CA GLN A 113 0.43 9.56 -9.36
C GLN A 113 0.24 9.44 -7.85
N LEU A 114 -0.80 10.09 -7.34
CA LEU A 114 -1.36 9.80 -6.03
C LEU A 114 -2.83 9.42 -6.18
N HIS A 115 -3.29 8.54 -5.30
CA HIS A 115 -4.70 8.26 -5.11
C HIS A 115 -5.01 8.35 -3.62
N VAL A 116 -6.09 9.04 -3.28
CA VAL A 116 -6.56 9.20 -1.90
C VAL A 116 -7.87 8.43 -1.74
N ASN A 117 -7.84 7.47 -0.83
CA ASN A 117 -9.02 6.89 -0.20
C ASN A 117 -9.11 7.43 1.24
N PRO A 118 -10.10 8.29 1.55
CA PRO A 118 -10.21 8.92 2.87
C PRO A 118 -10.76 7.98 3.95
N THR A 119 -11.09 6.74 3.61
CA THR A 119 -11.77 5.80 4.52
C THR A 119 -10.75 4.94 5.24
N THR A 120 -10.70 5.06 6.56
CA THR A 120 -9.89 4.21 7.43
C THR A 120 -10.70 2.98 7.85
N ASN A 121 -10.11 1.79 7.72
CA ASN A 121 -10.67 0.53 8.16
C ASN A 121 -10.50 0.35 9.68
N VAL A 122 -11.32 -0.53 10.25
CA VAL A 122 -11.04 -1.17 11.53
C VAL A 122 -10.20 -2.43 11.24
N PRO A 123 -9.15 -2.75 12.02
CA PRO A 123 -8.41 -3.99 11.86
C PRO A 123 -9.34 -5.22 11.85
N GLY A 124 -9.11 -6.14 10.92
CA GLY A 124 -9.96 -7.32 10.68
C GLY A 124 -11.16 -7.08 9.75
N GLU A 125 -11.52 -5.83 9.48
CA GLU A 125 -12.71 -5.45 8.72
C GLU A 125 -12.34 -4.61 7.47
N PRO A 126 -11.72 -5.22 6.44
CA PRO A 126 -11.32 -4.49 5.24
C PRO A 126 -12.53 -3.97 4.47
N LEU A 127 -12.46 -2.72 4.02
CA LEU A 127 -13.48 -2.13 3.15
C LEU A 127 -13.11 -2.29 1.67
N PRO A 128 -14.09 -2.51 0.78
CA PRO A 128 -13.80 -2.62 -0.63
C PRO A 128 -13.35 -1.28 -1.21
N GLY A 129 -12.51 -1.33 -2.24
CA GLY A 129 -12.08 -0.17 -3.00
C GLY A 129 -10.57 -0.05 -3.13
N ARG A 130 -10.12 0.84 -4.01
CA ARG A 130 -8.71 1.12 -4.21
C ARG A 130 -8.15 1.76 -2.94
N ALA A 131 -7.02 1.25 -2.45
CA ALA A 131 -6.31 1.85 -1.33
C ALA A 131 -5.65 3.16 -1.74
N SER A 132 -5.48 4.07 -0.78
CA SER A 132 -4.60 5.22 -0.93
C SER A 132 -3.20 4.74 -1.31
N GLY A 133 -2.55 5.42 -2.26
CA GLY A 133 -1.19 5.07 -2.64
C GLY A 133 -0.53 6.05 -3.58
N ILE A 134 0.77 5.87 -3.75
CA ILE A 134 1.64 6.65 -4.62
C ILE A 134 2.25 5.72 -5.66
N VAL A 135 2.33 6.20 -6.89
CA VAL A 135 3.18 5.61 -7.93
C VAL A 135 4.40 6.50 -8.14
N LEU A 136 5.58 5.91 -8.01
CA LEU A 136 6.87 6.57 -8.15
C LEU A 136 7.62 6.04 -9.38
N LYS A 137 8.44 6.87 -10.02
CA LYS A 137 9.25 6.49 -11.18
C LYS A 137 10.71 6.87 -11.02
N ALA A 138 11.58 5.88 -11.11
CA ALA A 138 13.03 6.06 -11.11
C ALA A 138 13.55 6.40 -12.51
N ALA A 139 14.77 6.91 -12.57
CA ALA A 139 15.41 7.35 -13.82
C ALA A 139 15.60 6.23 -14.86
N ASP A 140 15.72 4.97 -14.42
CA ASP A 140 15.85 3.79 -15.28
C ASP A 140 14.50 3.27 -15.80
N GLY A 141 13.40 3.97 -15.48
CA GLY A 141 12.05 3.58 -15.86
C GLY A 141 11.40 2.58 -14.91
N THR A 142 12.05 2.18 -13.82
CA THR A 142 11.44 1.38 -12.77
C THR A 142 10.34 2.19 -12.09
N MET A 143 9.18 1.56 -11.94
CA MET A 143 8.03 2.10 -11.25
C MET A 143 7.86 1.39 -9.91
N PHE A 144 7.45 2.12 -8.89
CA PHE A 144 7.06 1.57 -7.59
C PHE A 144 5.63 1.97 -7.26
N ALA A 145 4.82 1.02 -6.81
CA ALA A 145 3.55 1.30 -6.15
C ALA A 145 3.77 1.20 -4.65
N VAL A 146 3.39 2.23 -3.89
CA VAL A 146 3.40 2.23 -2.42
C VAL A 146 1.98 2.53 -1.95
N ALA A 147 1.32 1.56 -1.33
CA ALA A 147 -0.11 1.63 -1.02
C ALA A 147 -0.44 1.44 0.46
N HIS A 148 -1.72 1.59 0.79
CA HIS A 148 -2.26 1.67 2.15
C HIS A 148 -1.72 2.85 2.96
N LEU A 149 -1.36 3.94 2.26
CA LEU A 149 -0.84 5.16 2.87
C LEU A 149 -1.97 6.07 3.41
N GLN A 150 -1.61 6.99 4.27
CA GLN A 150 -2.43 8.15 4.65
C GLN A 150 -1.55 9.40 4.76
N ASP A 151 -2.20 10.58 4.85
CA ASP A 151 -1.56 11.86 5.12
C ASP A 151 -0.31 12.13 4.28
N PHE A 152 -0.47 12.08 2.95
CA PHE A 152 0.61 12.36 2.01
C PHE A 152 1.29 13.71 2.28
N VAL A 153 2.62 13.72 2.22
CA VAL A 153 3.43 14.95 2.39
C VAL A 153 4.12 15.39 1.10
N VAL A 154 3.72 14.78 -0.02
CA VAL A 154 4.21 15.06 -1.38
C VAL A 154 3.03 15.19 -2.34
N GLU A 155 3.29 15.72 -3.53
CA GLU A 155 2.30 15.92 -4.58
C GLU A 155 2.76 15.34 -5.93
N ALA A 156 1.83 15.15 -6.85
CA ALA A 156 2.15 14.63 -8.18
C ALA A 156 3.06 15.61 -8.94
N GLY A 157 4.06 15.08 -9.63
CA GLY A 157 5.12 15.83 -10.30
C GLY A 157 6.32 16.17 -9.41
N ALA A 158 6.24 15.95 -8.10
CA ALA A 158 7.36 16.21 -7.19
C ALA A 158 8.53 15.25 -7.46
N GLN A 159 9.75 15.74 -7.23
CA GLN A 159 10.96 14.92 -7.20
C GLN A 159 11.31 14.62 -5.74
N VAL A 160 11.39 13.35 -5.38
CA VAL A 160 11.73 12.89 -4.04
C VAL A 160 13.04 12.13 -4.04
N LYS A 161 13.76 12.19 -2.93
CA LYS A 161 14.97 11.40 -2.70
C LYS A 161 14.68 10.08 -2.01
N ALA A 162 15.52 9.08 -2.25
CA ALA A 162 15.49 7.84 -1.49
C ALA A 162 15.59 8.17 0.02
N GLY A 163 14.67 7.63 0.83
CA GLY A 163 14.59 7.93 2.26
C GLY A 163 13.88 9.25 2.62
N GLU A 164 13.39 10.00 1.64
CA GLU A 164 12.53 11.16 1.88
C GLU A 164 11.12 10.69 2.28
N ARG A 165 10.51 11.34 3.27
CA ARG A 165 9.15 10.97 3.73
C ARG A 165 8.14 11.31 2.64
N ILE A 166 7.23 10.37 2.36
CA ILE A 166 6.17 10.52 1.33
C ILE A 166 4.75 10.46 1.92
N GLY A 167 4.60 9.93 3.13
CA GLY A 167 3.33 9.88 3.84
C GLY A 167 3.46 9.09 5.13
N PHE A 168 2.36 8.51 5.59
CA PHE A 168 2.29 7.73 6.81
C PHE A 168 1.57 6.40 6.57
N VAL A 169 1.85 5.40 7.41
CA VAL A 169 1.17 4.11 7.41
C VAL A 169 -0.31 4.33 7.69
N GLY A 170 -1.17 3.83 6.82
CA GLY A 170 -2.62 3.82 6.98
C GLY A 170 -3.18 2.40 7.09
N ASN A 171 -4.50 2.32 7.04
CA ASN A 171 -5.28 1.09 6.97
C ASN A 171 -6.54 1.39 6.17
N ASN A 172 -6.49 1.21 4.84
CA ASN A 172 -7.58 1.57 3.92
C ASN A 172 -7.61 0.64 2.71
N GLY A 173 -8.72 0.62 1.98
CA GLY A 173 -8.95 -0.37 0.91
C GLY A 173 -8.98 -1.79 1.47
N TYR A 174 -8.43 -2.77 0.74
CA TYR A 174 -8.44 -4.17 1.18
C TYR A 174 -7.49 -4.50 2.36
N ALA A 175 -6.86 -3.51 2.98
CA ALA A 175 -6.03 -3.70 4.15
C ALA A 175 -6.81 -4.26 5.34
N ARG A 176 -6.28 -5.33 5.95
CA ARG A 176 -6.86 -5.95 7.16
C ARG A 176 -6.27 -5.40 8.45
N ALA A 177 -5.18 -4.65 8.38
CA ALA A 177 -4.46 -4.05 9.49
C ALA A 177 -3.53 -2.94 8.98
N PRO A 178 -3.04 -2.03 9.84
CA PRO A 178 -2.01 -1.07 9.47
C PRO A 178 -0.75 -1.71 8.88
N HIS A 179 -0.46 -1.42 7.62
CA HIS A 179 0.74 -1.87 6.91
C HIS A 179 0.98 -1.00 5.67
N VAL A 180 2.09 -1.21 4.98
CA VAL A 180 2.37 -0.60 3.68
C VAL A 180 2.66 -1.69 2.67
N HIS A 181 1.93 -1.64 1.56
CA HIS A 181 2.23 -2.47 0.40
C HIS A 181 3.29 -1.78 -0.47
N ILE A 182 4.24 -2.54 -1.00
CA ILE A 182 5.14 -2.11 -2.07
C ILE A 182 5.24 -3.16 -3.17
N GLY A 183 5.16 -2.72 -4.42
CA GLY A 183 5.55 -3.52 -5.57
C GLY A 183 6.29 -2.69 -6.59
N ALA A 184 7.03 -3.35 -7.47
CA ALA A 184 7.85 -2.70 -8.48
C ALA A 184 7.71 -3.38 -9.84
N TRP A 185 7.85 -2.61 -10.91
CA TRP A 185 7.83 -3.12 -12.27
C TRP A 185 8.66 -2.25 -13.21
N ARG A 186 9.12 -2.83 -14.31
CA ARG A 186 9.72 -2.09 -15.43
C ARG A 186 9.12 -2.57 -16.75
N GLY A 187 8.52 -1.65 -17.51
CA GLY A 187 7.69 -2.03 -18.65
C GLY A 187 6.47 -2.83 -18.20
N GLU A 188 6.35 -4.08 -18.65
CA GLU A 188 5.30 -5.01 -18.21
C GLU A 188 5.81 -6.06 -17.20
N GLN A 189 7.11 -6.07 -16.89
CA GLN A 189 7.74 -7.07 -16.03
C GLN A 189 7.69 -6.64 -14.56
N ALA A 190 7.06 -7.45 -13.72
CA ALA A 190 7.14 -7.32 -12.27
C ALA A 190 8.56 -7.63 -11.77
N LEU A 191 9.02 -6.88 -10.75
CA LEU A 191 10.34 -7.00 -10.15
C LEU A 191 10.21 -7.39 -8.69
N GLN A 192 11.05 -8.31 -8.23
CA GLN A 192 11.15 -8.61 -6.81
C GLN A 192 11.89 -7.47 -6.09
N VAL A 193 11.20 -6.82 -5.16
CA VAL A 193 11.78 -5.74 -4.34
C VAL A 193 12.74 -6.32 -3.31
N ARG A 194 13.98 -5.83 -3.25
CA ARG A 194 14.96 -6.11 -2.19
C ARG A 194 15.41 -4.83 -1.53
N TRP A 195 15.79 -4.91 -0.26
CA TRP A 195 16.12 -3.73 0.55
C TRP A 195 17.60 -3.41 0.55
N ASP A 196 17.94 -2.13 0.37
CA ASP A 196 19.29 -1.65 0.64
C ASP A 196 19.56 -1.64 2.15
N LEU A 197 20.16 -2.72 2.64
CA LEU A 197 20.47 -2.89 4.05
C LEU A 197 21.47 -1.86 4.58
N ARG A 198 22.22 -1.18 3.70
CA ARG A 198 23.13 -0.08 4.11
C ARG A 198 22.35 1.16 4.54
N ALA A 199 21.12 1.31 4.06
CA ALA A 199 20.22 2.41 4.39
C ALA A 199 19.26 2.07 5.54
N MET A 200 19.27 0.83 6.05
CA MET A 200 18.50 0.46 7.24
C MET A 200 19.17 1.01 8.51
N THR A 201 18.73 2.18 8.94
CA THR A 201 19.05 2.72 10.27
C THR A 201 18.03 2.19 11.25
N VAL A 202 18.41 1.27 12.13
CA VAL A 202 17.50 0.77 13.17
C VAL A 202 17.64 1.67 14.40
N GLU A 203 16.76 2.66 14.51
CA GLU A 203 16.61 3.50 15.71
C GLU A 203 15.54 2.93 16.66
#